data_AF-A0A5F2HX15-F1
#
_entry.id   AF-A0A5F2HX15-F1
#
_cell.length_a   1.000
_cell.length_b   1.000
_cell.length_c   1.000
_cell.angle_alpha   90.00
_cell.angle_beta   90.00
_cell.angle_gamma   90.00
#
_symmetry.space_group_name_H-M   'P 1'
#
loop_
_entity.id
_entity.type
_entity.pdbx_description
1 polymer ?
#
loop_
_entity_poly.entity_id
_entity_poly.type
_entity_poly.pdbx_seq_one_letter_code
_entity_poly.pdbx_strand_id
1 'polypeptide(L)'
;RKWTQVSEKLIAGFDPTSLCYSLVERGAAAIVTDFRQDGDGMTRILLLDRGLTPARTGALSQRLIDIETYRTLAMLGLPLALTLSGRARRIEDRLALTTVEMKAAETRDSQTLLADLTELA
;
A
#
# COMPACT_ATOMS: atom_id res chain seq x y z
N ARG A 1 2.46 6.55 25.29
CA ARG A 1 3.17 7.51 26.18
C ARG A 1 2.18 8.60 26.57
N LYS A 2 2.25 9.19 27.78
CA LYS A 2 1.42 10.37 28.07
C LYS A 2 1.82 11.51 27.15
N TRP A 3 0.83 12.22 26.62
CA TRP A 3 1.03 13.27 25.64
C TRP A 3 1.46 14.56 26.33
N THR A 4 2.77 14.77 26.32
CA THR A 4 3.46 15.96 26.83
C THR A 4 4.38 16.52 25.75
N GLN A 5 4.80 17.78 25.92
CA GLN A 5 5.75 18.44 25.01
C GLN A 5 7.08 17.67 24.92
N VAL A 6 7.50 16.99 25.98
CA VAL A 6 8.69 16.13 25.98
C VAL A 6 8.47 14.89 25.10
N SER A 7 7.32 14.24 25.23
CA SER A 7 7.01 13.05 24.43
C SER A 7 6.77 13.36 22.94
N GLU A 8 6.28 14.55 22.61
CA GLU A 8 6.13 14.99 21.22
C GLU A 8 7.47 15.08 20.49
N LYS A 9 8.57 15.38 21.20
CA LYS A 9 9.92 15.39 20.59
C LYS A 9 10.32 14.03 20.01
N LEU A 10 9.70 12.93 20.46
CA LEU A 10 9.94 11.60 19.89
C LEU A 10 9.49 11.48 18.43
N ILE A 11 8.62 12.39 17.96
CA ILE A 11 8.20 12.45 16.55
C ILE A 11 9.39 12.74 15.63
N ALA A 12 10.40 13.48 16.11
CA ALA A 12 11.61 13.77 15.33
C ALA A 12 12.44 12.52 14.99
N GLY A 13 12.16 11.38 15.63
CA GLY A 13 12.81 10.10 15.35
C GLY A 13 12.14 9.26 14.25
N PHE A 14 11.24 9.85 13.46
CA PHE A 14 10.58 9.23 12.31
C PHE A 14 10.99 9.95 11.02
N ASP A 15 10.96 9.25 9.88
CA ASP A 15 11.31 9.82 8.58
C ASP A 15 10.29 10.87 8.13
N PRO A 16 10.70 12.14 7.91
CA PRO A 16 9.78 13.21 7.50
C PRO A 16 9.09 12.97 6.15
N THR A 17 9.71 12.20 5.24
CA THR A 17 9.20 11.97 3.89
C THR A 17 7.99 11.03 3.85
N SER A 18 7.90 10.12 4.81
CA SER A 18 6.79 9.17 4.94
C SER A 18 6.02 9.30 6.27
N LEU A 19 6.23 10.41 6.99
CA LEU A 19 5.61 10.67 8.28
C LEU A 19 4.08 10.69 8.17
N CYS A 20 3.44 9.82 8.94
CA CYS A 20 2.00 9.77 9.12
C CYS A 20 1.66 10.21 10.55
N TYR A 21 0.70 11.12 10.67
CA TYR A 21 0.19 11.61 11.95
C TYR A 21 -1.34 11.58 11.93
N SER A 22 -1.96 11.02 12.97
CA SER A 22 -3.42 10.95 13.09
C SER A 22 -3.90 11.25 14.50
N LEU A 23 -4.91 12.11 14.61
CA LEU A 23 -5.66 12.31 15.85
C LEU A 23 -6.82 11.32 15.90
N VAL A 24 -6.89 10.55 16.99
CA VAL A 24 -7.90 9.53 17.19
C VAL A 24 -8.61 9.73 18.53
N GLU A 25 -9.64 8.91 18.80
CA GLU A 25 -10.38 8.96 20.06
C GLU A 25 -10.88 10.39 20.39
N ARG A 26 -11.35 11.10 19.35
CA ARG A 26 -11.80 12.51 19.44
C ARG A 26 -10.71 13.47 19.95
N GLY A 27 -9.46 13.22 19.59
CA GLY A 27 -8.30 14.03 19.98
C GLY A 27 -7.70 13.65 21.34
N ALA A 28 -8.24 12.62 22.01
CA ALA A 28 -7.66 12.10 23.26
C ALA A 28 -6.36 11.31 23.03
N ALA A 29 -6.00 11.00 21.78
CA ALA A 29 -4.71 10.45 21.44
C ALA A 29 -4.24 10.86 20.04
N ALA A 30 -2.93 10.80 19.84
CA ALA A 30 -2.28 10.91 18.55
C ALA A 30 -1.46 9.65 18.24
N ILE A 31 -1.47 9.24 16.98
CA ILE A 31 -0.72 8.11 16.45
C ILE A 31 0.27 8.65 15.43
N VAL A 32 1.53 8.23 15.54
CA VAL A 32 2.60 8.62 14.63
C VAL A 32 3.37 7.39 14.18
N THR A 33 3.61 7.27 12.88
CA THR A 33 4.46 6.24 12.27
C THR A 33 4.96 6.74 10.92
N ASP A 34 6.07 6.22 10.43
CA ASP A 34 6.55 6.43 9.06
C ASP A 34 6.43 5.16 8.21
N PHE A 35 5.85 4.09 8.79
CA PHE A 35 5.69 2.76 8.19
C PHE A 35 6.99 2.11 7.71
N ARG A 36 8.14 2.61 8.18
CA ARG A 36 9.46 2.05 7.89
C ARG A 36 9.80 1.00 8.92
N GLN A 37 10.32 -0.12 8.43
CA GLN A 37 10.93 -1.12 9.28
C GLN A 37 12.31 -0.63 9.75
N ASP A 38 12.64 -0.87 11.01
CA ASP A 38 13.98 -0.71 11.53
C ASP A 38 14.89 -1.89 11.12
N GLY A 39 16.12 -1.91 11.65
CA GLY A 39 17.10 -2.97 11.36
C GLY A 39 16.65 -4.37 11.76
N ASP A 40 15.67 -4.47 12.66
CA ASP A 40 15.11 -5.74 13.14
C ASP A 40 13.83 -6.13 12.39
N GLY A 41 13.45 -5.37 11.35
CA GLY A 41 12.23 -5.61 10.57
C GLY A 41 10.95 -5.12 11.24
N MET A 42 11.06 -4.34 12.32
CA MET A 42 9.91 -3.88 13.10
C MET A 42 9.48 -2.48 12.68
N THR A 43 8.18 -2.29 12.50
CA THR A 43 7.61 -0.96 12.24
C THR A 43 7.34 -0.24 13.55
N ARG A 44 7.89 0.96 13.71
CA ARG A 44 7.68 1.77 14.91
C ARG A 44 6.36 2.52 14.81
N ILE A 45 5.56 2.47 15.89
CA ILE A 45 4.34 3.25 16.04
C ILE A 45 4.37 3.94 17.42
N LEU A 46 4.25 5.26 17.41
CA LEU A 46 4.18 6.09 18.61
C LEU A 46 2.73 6.45 18.90
N LEU A 47 2.22 6.00 20.05
CA LEU A 47 0.94 6.43 20.61
C LEU A 47 1.17 7.49 21.70
N LEU A 48 0.65 8.69 21.49
CA LEU A 48 0.59 9.77 22.48
C LEU A 48 -0.83 9.83 23.06
N ASP A 49 -0.95 9.64 24.37
CA ASP A 49 -2.23 9.51 25.10
C ASP A 49 -2.48 10.73 25.99
N ARG A 50 -3.63 11.37 25.82
CA ARG A 50 -4.14 12.50 26.61
C ARG A 50 -5.46 12.16 27.32
N GLY A 51 -5.51 11.03 28.02
CA GLY A 51 -6.62 10.71 28.94
C GLY A 51 -7.43 9.48 28.56
N LEU A 52 -6.88 8.58 27.75
CA LEU A 52 -7.47 7.27 27.52
C LEU A 52 -7.43 6.43 28.79
N THR A 53 -8.49 5.63 28.95
CA THR A 53 -8.49 4.55 29.94
C THR A 53 -7.56 3.42 29.48
N PRO A 54 -7.03 2.59 30.40
CA PRO A 54 -6.18 1.46 30.02
C PRO A 54 -6.83 0.54 28.98
N ALA A 55 -8.14 0.28 29.10
CA ALA A 55 -8.89 -0.52 28.14
C ALA A 55 -8.92 0.10 26.73
N ARG A 56 -9.12 1.43 26.62
CA ARG A 56 -9.12 2.13 25.34
C ARG A 56 -7.73 2.18 24.72
N THR A 57 -6.70 2.41 25.54
CA THR A 57 -5.30 2.34 25.09
C THR A 57 -4.96 0.96 24.55
N GLY A 58 -5.37 -0.10 25.24
CA GLY A 58 -5.18 -1.49 24.80
C GLY A 58 -5.90 -1.78 23.48
N ALA A 59 -7.19 -1.45 23.39
CA ALA A 59 -7.98 -1.64 22.17
C ALA A 59 -7.40 -0.86 20.96
N LEU A 60 -6.94 0.37 21.17
CA LEU A 60 -6.29 1.17 20.15
C LEU A 60 -4.95 0.56 19.71
N SER A 61 -4.16 0.08 20.66
CA SER A 61 -2.88 -0.59 20.37
C SER A 61 -3.11 -1.86 19.55
N GLN A 62 -4.11 -2.67 19.90
CA GLN A 62 -4.47 -3.87 19.14
C GLN A 62 -4.84 -3.54 17.69
N ARG A 63 -5.71 -2.54 17.48
CA ARG A 63 -6.09 -2.10 16.13
C ARG A 63 -4.88 -1.66 15.30
N LEU A 64 -3.91 -0.99 15.91
CA LEU A 64 -2.68 -0.58 15.22
C LEU A 64 -1.82 -1.78 14.82
N ILE A 65 -1.69 -2.77 15.71
CA ILE A 65 -0.99 -4.02 15.41
C ILE A 65 -1.70 -4.78 14.28
N ASP A 66 -3.03 -4.85 14.31
CA ASP A 66 -3.81 -5.50 13.26
C ASP A 66 -3.59 -4.78 11.92
N ILE A 67 -3.66 -3.44 11.89
CA ILE A 67 -3.40 -2.65 10.68
C ILE A 67 -2.00 -2.96 10.12
N GLU A 68 -0.96 -2.95 10.95
CA GLU A 68 0.40 -3.22 10.49
C GLU A 68 0.56 -4.66 9.99
N THR A 69 -0.10 -5.62 10.65
CA THR A 69 -0.12 -7.03 10.24
C THR A 69 -0.77 -7.16 8.85
N TYR A 70 -1.96 -6.60 8.66
CA TYR A 70 -2.66 -6.66 7.38
C TYR A 70 -1.96 -5.88 6.27
N ARG A 71 -1.36 -4.73 6.57
CA ARG A 71 -0.54 -3.97 5.62
C ARG A 71 0.62 -4.82 5.13
N THR A 72 1.36 -5.45 6.05
CA THR A 72 2.51 -6.30 5.71
C THR A 72 2.09 -7.50 4.87
N LEU A 73 0.99 -8.16 5.23
CA LEU A 73 0.44 -9.27 4.46
C LEU A 73 0.00 -8.84 3.04
N ALA A 74 -0.65 -7.68 2.92
CA ALA A 74 -1.05 -7.13 1.63
C ALA A 74 0.16 -6.81 0.73
N MET A 75 1.30 -6.45 1.33
CA MET A 75 2.53 -6.15 0.60
C MET A 75 3.29 -7.38 0.11
N LEU A 76 2.99 -8.59 0.60
CA LEU A 76 3.66 -9.83 0.15
C LEU A 76 3.50 -10.09 -1.36
N GLY A 77 2.35 -9.73 -1.92
CA GLY A 77 2.06 -9.88 -3.35
C GLY A 77 2.59 -8.74 -4.22
N LEU A 78 2.97 -7.59 -3.63
CA LEU A 78 3.30 -6.39 -4.38
C LEU A 78 4.49 -6.56 -5.34
N PRO A 79 5.63 -7.17 -4.94
CA PRO A 79 6.76 -7.34 -5.85
C PRO A 79 6.40 -8.18 -7.09
N LEU A 80 5.61 -9.24 -6.88
CA LEU A 80 5.12 -10.08 -7.98
C LEU A 80 4.14 -9.31 -8.86
N ALA A 81 3.20 -8.57 -8.27
CA ALA A 81 2.24 -7.75 -8.99
C ALA A 81 2.95 -6.69 -9.86
N LEU A 82 3.96 -6.00 -9.33
CA LEU A 82 4.76 -5.02 -10.09
C LEU A 82 5.51 -5.68 -11.25
N THR A 83 6.08 -6.87 -11.04
CA THR A 83 6.77 -7.63 -12.09
C THR A 83 5.80 -8.04 -13.21
N LEU A 84 4.61 -8.51 -12.84
CA LEU A 84 3.58 -8.93 -13.81
C LEU A 84 2.89 -7.75 -14.50
N SER A 85 2.81 -6.57 -13.87
CA SER A 85 2.16 -5.37 -14.42
C SER A 85 2.75 -4.98 -15.78
N GLY A 86 4.07 -5.11 -15.96
CA GLY A 86 4.72 -4.85 -17.24
C GLY A 86 4.33 -5.85 -18.34
N ARG A 87 4.14 -7.13 -17.98
CA ARG A 87 3.66 -8.16 -18.93
C ARG A 87 2.20 -7.93 -19.27
N ALA A 88 1.36 -7.63 -18.28
CA ALA A 88 -0.05 -7.32 -18.48
C ALA A 88 -0.23 -6.13 -19.44
N ARG A 89 0.52 -5.04 -19.23
CA ARG A 89 0.49 -3.88 -20.13
C ARG A 89 0.88 -4.22 -21.56
N ARG A 90 1.92 -5.03 -21.78
CA ARG A 90 2.28 -5.48 -23.14
C ARG A 90 1.17 -6.27 -23.83
N ILE A 91 0.46 -7.11 -23.07
CA ILE A 91 -0.68 -7.87 -23.58
C ILE A 91 -1.83 -6.92 -23.94
N GLU A 92 -2.15 -5.96 -23.07
CA GLU A 92 -3.16 -4.93 -23.32
C GLU A 92 -2.84 -4.09 -24.57
N ASP A 93 -1.59 -3.65 -24.70
CA ASP A 93 -1.12 -2.85 -25.84
C ASP A 93 -1.25 -3.64 -27.16
N ARG A 94 -0.83 -4.92 -27.18
CA ARG A 94 -0.94 -5.77 -28.38
C ARG A 94 -2.40 -6.04 -28.73
N LEU A 95 -3.25 -6.31 -27.74
CA LEU A 95 -4.67 -6.53 -27.96
C LEU A 95 -5.36 -5.29 -28.54
N ALA A 96 -5.02 -4.10 -28.04
CA ALA A 96 -5.54 -2.83 -28.58
C ALA A 96 -5.15 -2.63 -30.05
N LEU A 97 -3.89 -2.92 -30.40
CA LEU A 97 -3.40 -2.85 -31.80
C LEU A 97 -4.15 -3.83 -32.70
N THR A 98 -4.24 -5.12 -32.31
CA THR A 98 -4.96 -6.13 -33.11
C THR A 98 -6.43 -5.74 -33.32
N THR A 99 -7.08 -5.16 -32.31
CA THR A 99 -8.47 -4.68 -32.42
C THR A 99 -8.62 -3.54 -33.43
N VAL A 100 -7.65 -2.62 -33.49
CA VAL A 100 -7.64 -1.55 -34.51
C VAL A 100 -7.44 -2.14 -35.90
N GLU A 101 -6.51 -3.08 -36.04
CA GLU A 101 -6.23 -3.76 -37.32
C GLU A 101 -7.44 -4.55 -37.82
N MET A 102 -8.19 -5.23 -36.94
CA MET A 102 -9.43 -5.92 -37.29
C MET A 102 -10.51 -4.96 -37.81
N LYS A 103 -10.60 -3.75 -37.27
CA LYS A 103 -11.56 -2.72 -37.75
C LYS A 103 -11.15 -2.11 -39.08
N ALA A 104 -9.85 -2.05 -39.36
CA ALA A 104 -9.31 -1.48 -40.59
C ALA A 104 -9.15 -2.51 -41.73
N ALA A 105 -9.30 -3.81 -41.44
CA ALA A 105 -9.04 -4.86 -42.39
C ALA A 105 -10.18 -5.04 -43.41
N GLU A 106 -10.01 -4.47 -44.60
CA GLU A 106 -10.47 -5.08 -45.87
C GLU A 106 -9.40 -6.01 -46.49
N THR A 107 -8.13 -5.96 -46.03
CA THR A 107 -6.98 -6.59 -46.73
C THR A 107 -6.01 -7.41 -45.88
N ARG A 108 -6.18 -7.52 -44.54
CA ARG A 108 -5.36 -8.45 -43.72
C ARG A 108 -6.05 -9.80 -43.56
N ASP A 109 -5.25 -10.87 -43.61
CA ASP A 109 -5.72 -12.23 -43.40
C ASP A 109 -6.26 -12.40 -41.96
N SER A 110 -7.56 -12.72 -41.87
CA SER A 110 -8.24 -12.93 -40.60
C SER A 110 -7.65 -14.09 -39.79
N GLN A 111 -7.06 -15.11 -40.43
CA GLN A 111 -6.42 -16.21 -39.71
C GLN A 111 -5.17 -15.76 -38.95
N THR A 112 -4.38 -14.87 -39.55
CA THR A 112 -3.20 -14.28 -38.90
C THR A 112 -3.59 -13.43 -37.68
N LEU A 113 -4.65 -12.62 -37.79
CA LEU A 113 -5.16 -11.82 -36.66
C LEU A 113 -5.71 -12.69 -35.52
N LEU A 114 -6.36 -13.81 -35.84
CA LEU A 114 -6.84 -14.78 -34.85
C LEU A 114 -5.68 -15.49 -34.14
N ALA A 115 -4.63 -15.87 -34.88
CA ALA A 115 -3.43 -16.49 -34.30
C ALA A 115 -2.75 -15.55 -33.30
N ASP A 116 -2.52 -14.29 -33.69
CA ASP A 116 -1.94 -13.25 -32.83
C ASP A 116 -2.74 -13.04 -31.53
N LEU A 117 -4.07 -13.15 -31.60
CA LEU A 117 -4.96 -12.97 -30.45
C LEU A 117 -4.91 -14.19 -29.52
N THR A 118 -4.76 -15.41 -30.07
CA THR A 118 -4.62 -16.63 -29.28
C THR A 118 -3.26 -16.76 -28.58
N GLU A 119 -2.19 -16.17 -29.13
CA GLU A 119 -0.87 -16.16 -28.48
C GLU A 119 -0.77 -15.21 -27.27
N LEU A 120 -1.75 -14.32 -27.10
CA LEU A 120 -1.80 -13.38 -25.97
C LEU A 120 -2.42 -13.97 -24.69
N ALA A 121 -3.10 -15.12 -24.77
CA ALA A 121 -3.78 -15.81 -23.67
C ALA A 121 -2.86 -16.82 -22.95
#